data_AF-A0A517L7U9-F1
#
_entry.id   AF-A0A517L7U9-F1
#
_cell.length_a   1.000
_cell.length_b   1.000
_cell.length_c   1.000
_cell.angle_alpha   90.00
_cell.angle_beta   90.00
_cell.angle_gamma   90.00
#
_symmetry.space_group_name_H-M   'P 1'
#
loop_
_entity.id
_entity.type
_entity.pdbx_description
1 polymer ?
#
loop_
_entity_poly.entity_id
_entity_poly.type
_entity_poly.pdbx_seq_one_letter_code
_entity_poly.pdbx_strand_id
1 'polypeptide(L)'
;MYVILVPLSTWLYLVLLPILYATQPRITTFLYTGKVKRPHHNLKIILYGLALISAFAMTVLEITRLELADLGIGLLPAAWAGFAIAGALRFSHGIEGRFHRYWIASVGLWVLLIATNAVRLVEMVKEGAVSGTRGTAYPMSDQVTDVAVCIGVYFVLGLLELWT
;
A
#
# COMPACT_ATOMS: atom_id res chain seq x y z
N MET A 1 -5.05 -20.04 3.40
CA MET A 1 -3.64 -19.65 3.63
C MET A 1 -3.36 -18.18 3.26
N TYR A 2 -4.10 -17.61 2.31
CA TYR A 2 -3.99 -16.22 1.80
C TYR A 2 -4.20 -15.09 2.82
N VAL A 3 -4.98 -15.35 3.88
CA VAL A 3 -5.42 -14.35 4.87
C VAL A 3 -4.25 -13.83 5.75
N ILE A 4 -3.11 -14.52 5.75
CA ILE A 4 -1.96 -14.20 6.62
C ILE A 4 -0.89 -13.34 5.92
N LEU A 5 -0.83 -13.35 4.58
CA LEU A 5 0.26 -12.71 3.81
C LEU A 5 0.08 -11.20 3.64
N VAL A 6 -1.14 -10.74 3.36
CA VAL A 6 -1.43 -9.30 3.16
C VAL A 6 -1.13 -8.46 4.41
N PRO A 7 -1.55 -8.85 5.64
CA PRO A 7 -1.26 -8.10 6.86
C PRO A 7 0.23 -8.09 7.20
N LEU A 8 0.97 -9.13 6.83
CA LEU A 8 2.39 -9.27 7.15
C LEU A 8 3.22 -8.12 6.58
N SER A 9 2.88 -7.65 5.38
CA SER A 9 3.47 -6.44 4.79
C SER A 9 3.30 -5.21 5.70
N THR A 10 2.13 -5.07 6.33
CA THR A 10 1.81 -3.96 7.23
C THR A 10 2.52 -4.12 8.57
N TRP A 11 2.56 -5.33 9.14
CA TRP A 11 3.30 -5.60 10.36
C TRP A 11 4.80 -5.33 10.20
N LEU A 12 5.39 -5.76 9.08
CA LEU A 12 6.78 -5.45 8.75
C LEU A 12 7.00 -3.95 8.65
N TYR A 13 6.09 -3.21 8.00
CA TYR A 13 6.15 -1.76 7.92
C TYR A 13 6.09 -1.09 9.31
N LEU A 14 5.16 -1.53 10.17
CA LEU A 14 5.00 -1.02 11.53
C LEU A 14 6.24 -1.27 12.40
N VAL A 15 6.94 -2.38 12.21
CA VAL A 15 8.20 -2.68 12.90
C VAL A 15 9.39 -1.93 12.29
N LEU A 16 9.40 -1.74 10.98
CA LEU A 16 10.48 -1.07 10.27
C LEU A 16 10.55 0.43 10.59
N LEU A 17 9.39 1.09 10.78
CA LEU A 17 9.31 2.51 11.13
C LEU A 17 10.10 2.90 12.41
N PRO A 18 9.90 2.25 13.57
CA PRO A 18 10.67 2.57 14.79
C PRO A 18 12.15 2.22 14.67
N ILE A 19 12.51 1.16 13.91
CA ILE A 19 13.92 0.81 13.66
C ILE A 19 14.60 1.91 12.83
N LEU A 20 13.95 2.35 11.75
CA LEU A 20 14.47 3.45 10.93
C LEU A 20 14.50 4.77 11.70
N TYR A 21 13.58 4.99 12.64
CA TYR A 21 13.64 6.15 13.52
C TYR A 21 14.83 6.09 14.49
N ALA A 22 15.04 4.94 15.14
CA ALA A 22 16.13 4.75 16.09
C ALA A 22 17.53 4.80 15.45
N THR A 23 17.64 4.36 14.19
CA THR A 23 18.91 4.32 13.42
C THR A 23 19.17 5.59 12.63
N GLN A 24 18.28 6.59 12.69
CA GLN A 24 18.52 7.86 12.02
C GLN A 24 19.67 8.61 12.71
N PRO A 25 20.70 9.03 11.95
CA PRO A 25 21.70 9.93 12.51
C PRO A 25 20.99 11.20 12.97
N ARG A 26 21.27 11.66 14.21
CA ARG A 26 20.79 12.95 14.73
C ARG A 26 21.47 14.06 13.93
N ILE A 27 20.98 14.31 12.71
CA ILE A 27 21.39 15.45 11.91
C ILE A 27 20.63 16.63 12.50
N THR A 28 21.35 17.45 13.28
CA THR A 28 20.93 18.80 13.63
C THR A 28 21.04 19.67 12.38
N THR A 29 19.98 19.76 11.59
CA THR A 29 19.97 20.68 10.44
C THR A 29 19.44 22.05 10.86
N PHE A 30 20.39 22.86 11.34
CA PHE A 30 20.37 24.31 11.18
C PHE A 30 20.25 24.64 9.67
N LEU A 31 19.36 25.58 9.35
CA LEU A 31 19.25 26.32 8.08
C LEU A 31 18.89 25.52 6.81
N TYR A 32 17.66 25.69 6.32
CA TYR A 32 17.43 26.00 4.90
C TYR A 32 16.09 26.74 4.74
N THR A 33 16.17 28.06 4.86
CA THR A 33 15.17 29.00 4.32
C THR A 33 15.17 28.90 2.80
N GLY A 34 14.02 28.61 2.20
CA GLY A 34 13.86 28.63 0.74
C GLY A 34 12.54 28.01 0.31
N LYS A 35 11.41 28.65 0.62
CA LYS A 35 10.10 28.29 0.05
C LYS A 35 10.08 28.64 -1.45
N VAL A 36 10.68 27.79 -2.28
CA VAL A 36 10.43 27.78 -3.72
C VAL A 36 9.20 26.92 -3.94
N LYS A 37 8.01 27.52 -4.01
CA LYS A 37 6.78 26.82 -4.41
C LYS A 37 6.94 26.36 -5.86
N ARG A 38 7.33 25.11 -6.06
CA ARG A 38 7.37 24.48 -7.39
C ARG A 38 5.94 24.10 -7.80
N PRO A 39 5.44 24.51 -8.98
CA PRO A 39 4.05 24.30 -9.39
C PRO A 39 3.65 22.82 -9.48
N HIS A 40 4.61 21.92 -9.71
CA HIS A 40 4.38 20.47 -9.78
C HIS A 40 4.18 19.79 -8.42
N HIS A 41 4.47 20.46 -7.31
CA HIS A 41 4.34 19.86 -5.97
C HIS A 41 2.87 19.55 -5.64
N ASN A 42 1.95 20.41 -6.06
CA ASN A 42 0.51 20.23 -5.83
C ASN A 42 -0.04 19.05 -6.63
N LEU A 43 0.35 18.91 -7.91
CA LEU A 43 -0.10 17.80 -8.76
C LEU A 43 0.34 16.43 -8.18
N LYS A 44 1.57 16.34 -7.68
CA LYS A 44 2.08 15.10 -7.07
C LYS A 44 1.29 14.71 -5.82
N ILE A 45 0.98 15.67 -4.95
CA ILE A 45 0.18 15.44 -3.74
C ILE A 45 -1.24 15.01 -4.11
N ILE A 46 -1.84 15.64 -5.13
CA ILE A 46 -3.18 15.28 -5.62
C ILE A 46 -3.18 13.85 -6.18
N LEU A 47 -2.22 13.49 -7.04
CA LEU A 47 -2.11 12.15 -7.61
C LEU A 47 -1.87 11.09 -6.53
N TYR A 48 -1.03 11.40 -5.54
CA TYR A 48 -0.80 10.50 -4.41
C TYR A 48 -2.05 10.30 -3.57
N GLY A 49 -2.75 11.40 -3.23
CA GLY A 49 -4.01 11.33 -2.48
C GLY A 49 -5.07 10.54 -3.21
N LEU A 50 -5.21 10.74 -4.53
CA LEU A 50 -6.16 9.99 -5.36
C LEU A 50 -5.80 8.51 -5.40
N ALA A 51 -4.52 8.15 -5.59
CA ALA A 51 -4.08 6.77 -5.57
C ALA A 51 -4.27 6.11 -4.19
N LEU A 52 -4.05 6.85 -3.11
CA LEU A 52 -4.26 6.37 -1.74
C LEU A 52 -5.75 6.12 -1.45
N ILE A 53 -6.63 7.02 -1.89
CA ILE A 53 -8.09 6.84 -1.80
C ILE A 53 -8.52 5.62 -2.61
N SER A 54 -7.98 5.45 -3.83
CA SER A 54 -8.25 4.27 -4.65
C SER A 54 -7.80 2.96 -3.99
N ALA A 55 -6.63 2.94 -3.34
CA ALA A 55 -6.16 1.78 -2.57
C ALA A 55 -7.09 1.44 -1.40
N PHE A 56 -7.58 2.48 -0.71
CA PHE A 56 -8.54 2.33 0.38
C PHE A 56 -9.89 1.80 -0.12
N ALA A 57 -10.40 2.37 -1.22
CA ALA A 57 -11.65 1.92 -1.83
C ALA A 57 -11.55 0.48 -2.33
N MET A 58 -10.43 0.10 -2.97
CA MET A 58 -10.19 -1.26 -3.45
C MET A 58 -10.13 -2.27 -2.30
N THR A 59 -9.47 -1.94 -1.19
CA THR A 59 -9.48 -2.84 -0.02
C THR A 59 -10.86 -2.98 0.61
N VAL A 60 -11.69 -1.92 0.61
CA VAL A 60 -13.10 -2.02 1.05
C VAL A 60 -13.93 -2.90 0.10
N LEU A 61 -13.77 -2.73 -1.22
CA LEU A 61 -14.45 -3.57 -2.21
C LEU A 61 -14.05 -5.04 -2.08
N GLU A 62 -12.77 -5.30 -1.85
CA GLU A 62 -12.26 -6.64 -1.64
C GLU A 62 -12.81 -7.28 -0.36
N ILE A 63 -12.87 -6.53 0.74
CA ILE A 63 -13.47 -6.99 2.01
C ILE A 63 -14.95 -7.35 1.80
N THR A 64 -15.72 -6.46 1.17
CA THR A 64 -17.16 -6.70 0.97
C THR A 64 -17.42 -7.88 0.04
N ARG A 65 -16.60 -8.07 -1.01
CA ARG A 65 -16.70 -9.23 -1.91
C ARG A 65 -16.28 -10.54 -1.26
N LEU A 66 -15.29 -10.52 -0.37
CA LEU A 66 -14.87 -11.69 0.40
C LEU A 66 -15.88 -12.07 1.49
N GLU A 67 -16.49 -11.08 2.14
CA GLU A 67 -17.59 -11.28 3.08
C GLU A 67 -18.80 -11.94 2.40
N LEU A 68 -19.20 -11.45 1.22
CA LEU A 68 -20.26 -12.05 0.42
C LEU A 68 -19.96 -13.49 -0.02
N ALA A 69 -18.69 -13.90 -0.01
CA ALA A 69 -18.24 -15.23 -0.37
C ALA A 69 -17.92 -16.13 0.85
N ASP A 70 -18.23 -15.68 2.08
CA ASP A 70 -17.89 -16.35 3.36
C ASP A 70 -16.40 -16.70 3.53
N LEU A 71 -15.53 -16.00 2.79
CA LEU A 71 -14.08 -16.18 2.83
C LEU A 71 -13.50 -15.22 3.88
N GLY A 72 -13.33 -15.73 5.10
CA GLY A 72 -12.80 -15.06 6.31
C GLY A 72 -12.10 -13.70 6.13
N ILE A 73 -12.66 -12.69 6.82
CA ILE A 73 -12.40 -11.25 6.65
C ILE A 73 -11.30 -10.70 7.59
N GLY A 74 -10.95 -11.45 8.64
CA GLY A 74 -10.44 -10.89 9.90
C GLY A 74 -9.07 -10.18 9.90
N LEU A 75 -8.34 -10.16 8.78
CA LEU A 75 -6.95 -9.70 8.73
C LEU A 75 -6.70 -8.58 7.71
N LEU A 76 -7.61 -8.33 6.78
CA LEU A 76 -7.54 -7.20 5.83
C LEU A 76 -7.60 -5.80 6.47
N PRO A 77 -8.33 -5.55 7.58
CA PRO A 77 -8.37 -4.23 8.22
C PRO A 77 -7.01 -3.75 8.74
N ALA A 78 -6.03 -4.65 8.93
CA ALA A 78 -4.68 -4.27 9.31
C ALA A 78 -3.98 -3.44 8.21
N ALA A 79 -4.28 -3.69 6.93
CA ALA A 79 -3.70 -2.93 5.81
C ALA A 79 -4.07 -1.44 5.86
N TRP A 80 -5.22 -1.10 6.46
CA TRP A 80 -5.66 0.28 6.62
C TRP A 80 -4.72 1.08 7.51
N ALA A 81 -4.12 0.46 8.52
CA ALA A 81 -3.13 1.11 9.37
C ALA A 81 -1.88 1.51 8.56
N GLY A 82 -1.42 0.63 7.65
CA GLY A 82 -0.30 0.90 6.76
C GLY A 82 -0.56 2.09 5.84
N PHE A 83 -1.73 2.12 5.18
CA PHE A 83 -2.11 3.24 4.31
C PHE A 83 -2.29 4.55 5.09
N ALA A 84 -2.94 4.49 6.25
CA ALA A 84 -3.16 5.67 7.09
C ALA A 84 -1.83 6.28 7.54
N ILE A 85 -0.89 5.45 7.98
CA ILE A 85 0.43 5.92 8.45
C ILE A 85 1.28 6.41 7.28
N ALA A 86 1.31 5.69 6.15
CA ALA A 86 2.05 6.11 4.95
C ALA A 86 1.52 7.45 4.41
N GLY A 87 0.19 7.58 4.34
CA GLY A 87 -0.48 8.83 3.96
C GLY A 87 -0.19 9.95 4.95
N ALA A 88 -0.33 9.71 6.25
CA ALA A 88 -0.04 10.71 7.28
C ALA A 88 1.40 11.20 7.21
N LEU A 89 2.38 10.29 7.07
CA LEU A 89 3.78 10.64 6.88
C LEU A 89 3.99 11.44 5.59
N ARG A 90 3.32 11.09 4.49
CA ARG A 90 3.43 11.83 3.23
C ARG A 90 2.87 13.25 3.33
N PHE A 91 1.63 13.42 3.80
CA PHE A 91 0.98 14.73 3.90
C PHE A 91 1.64 15.64 4.94
N SER A 92 2.25 15.07 5.98
CA SER A 92 2.99 15.81 7.00
C SER A 92 4.47 16.04 6.66
N HIS A 93 4.96 15.59 5.50
CA HIS A 93 6.38 15.61 5.13
C HIS A 93 7.28 14.91 6.17
N GLY A 94 6.88 13.73 6.63
CA GLY A 94 7.53 12.97 7.69
C GLY A 94 7.37 13.60 9.08
N ILE A 95 6.37 14.49 9.24
CA ILE A 95 6.13 15.41 10.36
C ILE A 95 7.27 16.44 10.52
N GLU A 96 7.40 17.36 9.57
CA GLU A 96 8.38 18.47 9.58
C GLU A 96 9.85 18.02 9.48
N GLY A 97 10.13 16.95 8.73
CA GLY A 97 11.49 16.50 8.44
C GLY A 97 12.20 15.76 9.58
N ARG A 98 11.53 15.54 10.70
CA ARG A 98 12.07 14.77 11.84
C ARG A 98 12.29 13.29 11.49
N PHE A 99 11.45 12.74 10.61
CA PHE A 99 11.66 11.42 10.02
C PHE A 99 12.19 11.62 8.61
N HIS A 100 13.50 11.55 8.38
CA HIS A 100 14.06 11.80 7.04
C HIS A 100 13.99 10.55 6.13
N ARG A 101 14.02 9.36 6.71
CA ARG A 101 14.07 8.07 6.00
C ARG A 101 12.72 7.35 5.88
N TYR A 102 11.61 8.03 6.16
CA TYR A 102 10.27 7.42 6.11
C TYR A 102 9.91 6.92 4.70
N TRP A 103 10.40 7.58 3.65
CA TRP A 103 10.15 7.19 2.26
C TRP A 103 10.66 5.77 1.95
N ILE A 104 11.75 5.32 2.58
CA ILE A 104 12.29 3.96 2.40
C ILE A 104 11.31 2.93 2.94
N ALA A 105 10.75 3.18 4.13
CA ALA A 105 9.72 2.30 4.69
C ALA A 105 8.46 2.30 3.83
N SER A 106 8.03 3.46 3.34
CA SER A 106 6.83 3.55 2.49
C SER A 106 7.03 2.81 1.17
N VAL A 107 8.17 3.00 0.48
CA VAL A 107 8.54 2.22 -0.72
C VAL A 107 8.58 0.72 -0.40
N GLY A 108 9.19 0.33 0.72
CA GLY A 108 9.21 -1.06 1.16
C GLY A 108 7.80 -1.65 1.36
N LEU A 109 6.89 -0.89 1.97
CA LEU A 109 5.49 -1.27 2.12
C LEU A 109 4.82 -1.46 0.75
N TRP A 110 4.97 -0.51 -0.19
CA TRP A 110 4.39 -0.64 -1.52
C TRP A 110 4.93 -1.87 -2.27
N VAL A 111 6.24 -2.12 -2.20
CA VAL A 111 6.87 -3.30 -2.82
C VAL A 111 6.38 -4.60 -2.21
N LEU A 112 6.29 -4.68 -0.88
CA LEU A 112 5.79 -5.87 -0.18
C LEU A 112 4.30 -6.13 -0.51
N LEU A 113 3.49 -5.08 -0.61
CA LEU A 113 2.10 -5.18 -1.04
C LEU A 113 1.98 -5.67 -2.49
N ILE A 114 2.82 -5.18 -3.40
CA ILE A 114 2.88 -5.68 -4.79
C ILE A 114 3.29 -7.15 -4.81
N ALA A 115 4.35 -7.52 -4.10
CA ALA A 115 4.87 -8.88 -4.10
C ALA A 115 3.85 -9.88 -3.55
N THR A 116 3.21 -9.57 -2.43
CA THR A 116 2.19 -10.43 -1.82
C THR A 116 0.95 -10.57 -2.70
N ASN A 117 0.49 -9.48 -3.32
CA ASN A 117 -0.64 -9.54 -4.27
C ASN A 117 -0.27 -10.25 -5.57
N ALA A 118 0.97 -10.14 -6.05
CA ALA A 118 1.44 -10.86 -7.24
C ALA A 118 1.48 -12.37 -7.01
N VAL A 119 1.98 -12.83 -5.85
CA VAL A 119 1.93 -14.25 -5.48
C VAL A 119 0.48 -14.75 -5.46
N ARG A 120 -0.42 -14.00 -4.82
CA ARG A 120 -1.84 -14.33 -4.79
C ARG A 120 -2.46 -14.38 -6.18
N LEU A 121 -2.12 -13.43 -7.06
CA LEU A 121 -2.60 -13.40 -8.44
C LEU A 121 -2.18 -14.65 -9.21
N VAL A 122 -0.91 -15.06 -9.07
CA VAL A 122 -0.39 -16.27 -9.72
C VAL A 122 -1.09 -17.52 -9.20
N GLU A 123 -1.35 -17.61 -7.91
CA GLU A 123 -2.09 -18.71 -7.29
C GLU A 123 -3.53 -18.76 -7.80
N MET A 124 -4.24 -17.62 -7.84
CA MET A 124 -5.59 -17.52 -8.41
C MET A 124 -5.66 -17.92 -9.88
N VAL A 125 -4.69 -17.48 -10.69
CA VAL A 125 -4.63 -17.86 -12.12
C VAL A 125 -4.37 -19.35 -12.29
N LYS A 126 -3.49 -19.94 -11.47
CA LYS A 126 -3.24 -21.39 -11.48
C LYS A 126 -4.49 -22.18 -11.06
N GLU A 127 -5.15 -21.76 -9.99
CA GLU A 127 -6.39 -22.39 -9.53
C GLU A 127 -7.51 -22.26 -10.58
N GLY A 128 -7.68 -21.08 -11.18
CA GLY A 128 -8.67 -20.82 -12.23
C GLY A 128 -8.42 -21.60 -13.53
N ALA A 129 -7.16 -21.82 -13.90
CA ALA A 129 -6.79 -22.65 -15.04
C ALA A 129 -7.10 -24.15 -14.82
N VAL A 130 -7.06 -24.62 -13.56
CA VAL A 130 -7.31 -26.02 -13.21
C VAL A 130 -8.79 -26.29 -12.90
N SER A 131 -9.52 -25.32 -12.37
CA SER A 131 -10.86 -25.51 -11.80
C SER A 131 -11.99 -24.79 -12.54
N GLY A 132 -11.85 -24.66 -13.86
CA GLY A 132 -12.84 -24.21 -14.85
C GLY A 132 -14.19 -23.77 -14.26
N THR A 133 -14.32 -22.46 -14.04
CA THR A 133 -15.58 -21.75 -13.78
C THR A 133 -16.49 -22.41 -12.75
N ARG A 134 -16.03 -22.52 -11.49
CA ARG A 134 -16.97 -22.70 -10.37
C ARG A 134 -17.85 -21.46 -10.26
N GLY A 135 -19.13 -21.60 -10.64
CA GLY A 135 -20.19 -20.59 -10.53
C GLY A 135 -20.46 -20.16 -9.09
N THR A 136 -19.53 -19.41 -8.54
CA THR A 136 -19.63 -18.74 -7.24
C THR A 136 -20.11 -17.31 -7.45
N ALA A 137 -20.69 -16.69 -6.42
CA ALA A 137 -21.18 -15.31 -6.49
C ALA A 137 -20.08 -14.26 -6.79
N TYR A 138 -18.81 -14.66 -6.77
CA TYR A 138 -17.66 -13.83 -7.09
C TYR A 138 -16.73 -14.57 -8.07
N PRO A 139 -16.93 -14.39 -9.38
CA PRO A 139 -16.19 -15.15 -10.39
C PRO A 139 -14.69 -14.85 -10.34
N MET A 140 -13.89 -15.87 -10.65
CA MET A 140 -12.43 -15.76 -10.59
C MET A 140 -11.85 -14.70 -11.53
N SER A 141 -12.52 -14.38 -12.64
CA SER A 141 -12.13 -13.28 -13.54
C SER A 141 -12.09 -11.94 -12.81
N ASP A 142 -13.08 -11.71 -11.94
CA ASP A 142 -13.26 -10.45 -11.25
C ASP A 142 -12.26 -10.36 -10.09
N GLN A 143 -12.00 -11.49 -9.42
CA GLN A 143 -10.93 -11.62 -8.41
C GLN A 143 -9.55 -11.27 -8.96
N VAL A 144 -9.19 -11.86 -10.10
CA VAL A 144 -7.90 -11.62 -10.78
C VAL A 144 -7.78 -10.14 -11.18
N THR A 145 -8.87 -9.56 -11.69
CA THR A 145 -8.89 -8.15 -12.11
C THR A 145 -8.73 -7.21 -10.92
N ASP A 146 -9.45 -7.43 -9.83
CA ASP A 146 -9.36 -6.59 -8.63
C ASP A 146 -7.95 -6.61 -8.03
N VAL A 147 -7.34 -7.80 -7.92
CA VAL A 147 -5.96 -7.95 -7.42
C VAL A 147 -4.96 -7.28 -8.37
N ALA A 148 -5.12 -7.42 -9.69
CA ALA A 148 -4.26 -6.76 -10.67
C ALA A 148 -4.35 -5.23 -10.59
N VAL A 149 -5.56 -4.69 -10.39
CA VAL A 149 -5.76 -3.24 -10.20
C VAL A 149 -5.11 -2.78 -8.90
N CYS A 150 -5.23 -3.53 -7.80
CA CYS A 150 -4.52 -3.24 -6.55
C CYS A 150 -3.01 -3.15 -6.75
N ILE A 151 -2.40 -4.11 -7.45
CA ILE A 151 -0.97 -4.10 -7.78
C ILE A 151 -0.61 -2.82 -8.56
N GLY A 152 -1.41 -2.45 -9.56
CA GLY A 152 -1.19 -1.22 -10.33
C GLY A 152 -1.24 0.04 -9.47
N VAL A 153 -2.21 0.14 -8.55
CA VAL A 153 -2.33 1.28 -7.63
C VAL A 153 -1.13 1.36 -6.69
N TYR A 154 -0.70 0.24 -6.11
CA TYR A 154 0.50 0.21 -5.25
C TYR A 154 1.77 0.56 -6.02
N PHE A 155 1.87 0.15 -7.29
CA PHE A 155 2.99 0.51 -8.15
C PHE A 155 3.04 2.02 -8.42
N VAL A 156 1.90 2.65 -8.72
CA VAL A 156 1.81 4.11 -8.87
C VAL A 156 2.20 4.83 -7.57
N LEU A 157 1.75 4.34 -6.41
CA LEU A 157 2.13 4.89 -5.11
C LEU A 157 3.64 4.77 -4.87
N GLY A 158 4.24 3.63 -5.18
CA GLY A 158 5.69 3.43 -5.11
C GLY A 158 6.48 4.37 -6.02
N LEU A 159 6.04 4.56 -7.26
CA LEU A 159 6.68 5.50 -8.20
C LEU A 159 6.56 6.96 -7.72
N LEU A 160 5.40 7.36 -7.20
CA LEU A 160 5.19 8.70 -6.65
C LEU A 160 6.04 8.94 -5.39
N GLU A 161 6.30 7.89 -4.61
CA GLU A 161 7.20 7.94 -3.45
C GLU A 161 8.68 8.04 -3.86
N LEU A 162 9.10 7.35 -4.93
CA LEU A 162 10.47 7.43 -5.48
C LEU A 162 10.76 8.74 -6.22
N TRP A 163 9.75 9.38 -6.79
CA TRP A 163 9.89 10.63 -7.53
C TRP A 163 9.94 11.88 -6.62
N THR A 164 10.32 11.70 -5.36
CA THR A 164 10.35 12.73 -4.30
C THR A 164 11.77 13.12 -3.98
#